data_AF-A0A0S1XBY3-F1
#
_entry.id   AF-A0A0S1XBY3-F1
#
_cell.length_a   1.000
_cell.length_b   1.000
_cell.length_c   1.000
_cell.angle_alpha   90.00
_cell.angle_beta   90.00
_cell.angle_gamma   90.00
#
_symmetry.space_group_name_H-M   'P 1'
#
loop_
_entity.id
_entity.type
_entity.pdbx_description
1 polymer ?
#
loop_
_entity_poly.entity_id
_entity_poly.type
_entity_poly.pdbx_seq_one_letter_code
_entity_poly.pdbx_strand_id
1 'polypeptide(L)'
;MIEFVILLGIIGGWVIFASTLFLMLALGKMWGLLGIALLIAGIEINHKLKAKYMKAVMDYSPRAKELAMHIFEMNELILMSSYVIALALYAVIQKYIEIMIKLPVV
;
A
#
# COMPACT_ATOMS: atom_id res chain seq x y z
N MET A 1 -7.87 -19.84 1.63
CA MET A 1 -8.67 -18.68 1.15
C MET A 1 -8.28 -17.40 1.91
N ILE A 2 -8.38 -17.35 3.25
CA ILE A 2 -7.92 -16.18 4.06
C ILE A 2 -6.44 -15.83 3.83
N GLU A 3 -5.55 -16.81 3.77
CA GLU A 3 -4.12 -16.60 3.50
C GLU A 3 -3.89 -15.87 2.17
N PHE A 4 -4.71 -16.15 1.15
CA PHE A 4 -4.63 -15.48 -0.15
C PHE A 4 -5.04 -13.99 -0.06
N VAL A 5 -6.01 -13.66 0.80
CA VAL A 5 -6.43 -12.27 1.05
C VAL A 5 -5.34 -11.50 1.80
N ILE A 6 -4.67 -12.14 2.77
CA ILE A 6 -3.52 -11.55 3.48
C ILE A 6 -2.36 -11.33 2.50
N LEU A 7 -2.07 -12.33 1.65
CA LEU A 7 -1.01 -12.22 0.64
C LEU A 7 -1.29 -11.05 -0.32
N LEU A 8 -2.56 -10.87 -0.73
CA LEU A 8 -2.98 -9.77 -1.59
C LEU A 8 -2.76 -8.40 -0.94
N GLY A 9 -3.03 -8.27 0.36
CA GLY A 9 -2.77 -7.03 1.10
C GLY A 9 -1.27 -6.70 1.15
N ILE A 10 -0.44 -7.69 1.46
CA ILE A 10 1.02 -7.53 1.53
C ILE A 10 1.60 -7.19 0.16
N ILE A 11 1.25 -7.97 -0.87
CA ILE A 11 1.73 -7.76 -2.24
C ILE A 11 1.23 -6.41 -2.78
N GLY A 12 -0.05 -6.10 -2.56
CA GLY A 12 -0.62 -4.81 -2.96
C GLY A 12 0.08 -3.63 -2.29
N GLY A 13 0.38 -3.73 -0.99
CA GLY A 13 1.17 -2.74 -0.27
C GLY A 13 2.56 -2.55 -0.86
N TRP A 14 3.27 -3.66 -1.13
CA TRP A 14 4.57 -3.63 -1.79
C TRP A 14 4.55 -3.00 -3.18
N VAL A 15 3.53 -3.32 -3.98
CA VAL A 15 3.36 -2.74 -5.32
C VAL A 15 3.18 -1.23 -5.21
N ILE A 16 2.27 -0.75 -4.35
CA ILE A 16 2.04 0.69 -4.13
C ILE A 16 3.32 1.36 -3.65
N PHE A 17 4.00 0.79 -2.65
CA PHE A 17 5.22 1.33 -2.09
C PHE A 17 6.31 1.48 -3.16
N ALA A 18 6.63 0.38 -3.84
CA ALA A 18 7.70 0.34 -4.83
C ALA A 18 7.39 1.25 -6.02
N SER A 19 6.18 1.16 -6.59
CA SER A 19 5.82 1.97 -7.75
C SER A 19 5.85 3.45 -7.43
N THR A 20 5.29 3.86 -6.27
CA THR A 20 5.26 5.27 -5.86
C THR A 20 6.67 5.80 -5.61
N LEU A 21 7.48 5.05 -4.86
CA LEU A 21 8.85 5.45 -4.53
C LEU A 21 9.72 5.57 -5.78
N PHE A 22 9.72 4.56 -6.66
CA PHE A 22 10.55 4.57 -7.86
C PHE A 22 10.10 5.64 -8.86
N LEU A 23 8.79 5.87 -9.02
CA LEU A 23 8.30 6.98 -9.84
C LEU A 23 8.80 8.33 -9.31
N MET A 24 8.71 8.55 -7.99
CA MET A 24 9.20 9.79 -7.39
C MET A 24 10.72 9.95 -7.53
N LEU A 25 11.49 8.87 -7.36
CA LEU A 25 12.94 8.91 -7.51
C LEU A 25 13.38 9.19 -8.95
N ALA A 26 12.68 8.62 -9.93
CA ALA A 26 13.03 8.76 -11.35
C ALA A 26 12.56 10.09 -11.95
N LEU A 27 11.37 10.57 -11.58
CA LEU A 27 10.69 11.68 -12.27
C LEU A 27 10.44 12.89 -11.35
N GLY A 28 10.72 12.77 -10.06
CA GLY A 28 10.59 13.83 -9.05
C GLY A 28 9.30 13.74 -8.22
N LYS A 29 9.24 14.58 -7.17
CA LYS A 29 8.21 14.54 -6.11
C LYS A 29 6.76 14.53 -6.61
N MET A 30 6.44 15.28 -7.67
CA MET A 30 5.06 15.40 -8.19
C MET A 30 4.49 14.07 -8.69
N TRP A 31 5.35 13.15 -9.12
CA TRP A 31 4.93 11.83 -9.61
C TRP A 31 4.44 10.91 -8.49
N GLY A 32 4.65 11.28 -7.22
CA GLY A 32 4.01 10.61 -6.08
C GLY A 32 2.49 10.67 -6.12
N LEU A 33 1.90 11.68 -6.79
CA LEU A 33 0.45 11.79 -6.96
C LEU A 33 -0.14 10.63 -7.76
N LEU A 34 0.62 10.03 -8.70
CA LEU A 34 0.17 8.83 -9.41
C LEU A 34 0.09 7.61 -8.49
N GLY A 35 0.90 7.59 -7.43
CA GLY A 35 0.77 6.60 -6.36
C GLY A 35 -0.59 6.66 -5.67
N ILE A 36 -1.23 7.84 -5.60
CA ILE A 36 -2.60 7.98 -5.07
C ILE A 36 -3.60 7.26 -5.98
N ALA A 37 -3.46 7.37 -7.30
CA ALA A 37 -4.34 6.66 -8.22
C ALA A 37 -4.24 5.13 -8.04
N LEU A 38 -3.02 4.61 -7.86
CA LEU A 38 -2.78 3.20 -7.56
C LEU A 38 -3.36 2.80 -6.19
N LEU A 39 -3.23 3.66 -5.18
CA LEU A 39 -3.81 3.45 -3.86
C LEU A 39 -5.34 3.37 -3.92
N ILE A 40 -5.99 4.31 -4.61
CA ILE A 40 -7.45 4.30 -4.80
C ILE A 40 -7.89 3.01 -5.51
N ALA A 41 -7.18 2.61 -6.57
CA ALA A 41 -7.48 1.37 -7.28
C ALA A 41 -7.33 0.13 -6.36
N GLY A 42 -6.28 0.09 -5.53
CA GLY A 42 -6.06 -0.98 -4.56
C GLY A 42 -7.16 -1.07 -3.50
N ILE A 43 -7.58 0.07 -2.94
CA ILE A 43 -8.69 0.15 -1.97
C ILE A 43 -9.99 -0.32 -2.61
N GLU A 44 -10.29 0.13 -3.82
CA GLU A 44 -11.51 -0.26 -4.54
C GLU A 44 -11.55 -1.77 -4.84
N ILE A 45 -10.40 -2.36 -5.20
CA ILE A 45 -10.28 -3.81 -5.36
C ILE A 45 -10.50 -4.52 -4.02
N ASN A 46 -9.93 -4.01 -2.92
CA ASN A 46 -10.12 -4.58 -1.58
C ASN A 46 -11.60 -4.56 -1.17
N HIS A 47 -12.31 -3.45 -1.37
CA HIS A 47 -13.75 -3.34 -1.13
C HIS A 47 -14.56 -4.34 -1.96
N LYS A 48 -14.27 -4.47 -3.26
CA LYS A 48 -14.96 -5.44 -4.14
C LYS A 48 -14.72 -6.87 -3.69
N LEU A 49 -13.49 -7.19 -3.28
CA LEU A 49 -13.15 -8.50 -2.74
C LEU A 49 -13.87 -8.74 -1.41
N LYS A 50 -13.88 -7.76 -0.49
CA LYS A 50 -14.62 -7.81 0.79
C LYS A 50 -16.10 -8.10 0.56
N ALA A 51 -16.75 -7.38 -0.36
CA ALA A 51 -18.16 -7.59 -0.68
C ALA A 51 -18.42 -9.00 -1.24
N LYS A 52 -17.58 -9.47 -2.17
CA LYS A 52 -17.69 -10.81 -2.76
C LYS A 52 -17.48 -11.90 -1.71
N TYR A 53 -16.50 -11.73 -0.84
CA TYR A 53 -16.20 -12.65 0.26
C TYR A 53 -17.32 -12.70 1.27
N MET A 54 -17.81 -11.54 1.68
CA MET A 54 -18.87 -11.46 2.67
C MET A 54 -20.14 -12.14 2.19
N LYS A 55 -20.50 -11.96 0.91
CA LYS A 55 -21.63 -12.65 0.29
C LYS A 55 -21.46 -14.18 0.29
N ALA A 56 -20.24 -14.69 0.14
CA ALA A 56 -19.96 -16.12 0.12
C ALA A 56 -19.87 -16.76 1.53
N VAL A 57 -19.52 -15.98 2.55
CA VAL A 57 -19.26 -16.47 3.93
C VAL A 57 -20.46 -16.28 4.87
N MET A 58 -21.53 -15.60 4.43
CA MET A 58 -22.72 -15.32 5.27
C MET A 58 -23.35 -16.57 5.91
N ASP A 59 -23.18 -17.75 5.32
CA ASP A 59 -23.89 -18.96 5.77
C ASP A 59 -23.09 -19.84 6.77
N TYR A 60 -21.81 -19.56 7.02
CA TYR A 60 -20.93 -20.53 7.70
C TYR A 60 -20.70 -20.27 9.21
N SER A 61 -20.51 -19.04 9.69
CA SER A 61 -20.35 -18.70 11.12
C SER A 61 -20.18 -17.19 11.39
N PRO A 62 -20.76 -16.62 12.47
CA PRO A 62 -20.54 -15.22 12.87
C PRO A 62 -19.06 -14.88 13.14
N ARG A 63 -18.31 -15.80 13.77
CA ARG A 63 -16.88 -15.59 14.07
C ARG A 63 -16.02 -15.51 12.82
N ALA A 64 -16.31 -16.33 11.81
CA ALA A 64 -15.57 -16.32 10.55
C ALA A 64 -15.80 -15.02 9.77
N LYS A 65 -17.01 -14.46 9.86
CA LYS A 65 -17.37 -13.15 9.29
C LYS A 65 -16.58 -12.00 9.94
N GLU A 66 -16.49 -11.98 11.26
CA GLU A 66 -15.76 -10.94 12.00
C GLU A 66 -14.27 -10.96 11.66
N LEU A 67 -13.66 -12.16 11.64
CA LEU A 67 -12.26 -12.34 11.33
C LEU A 67 -11.94 -11.93 9.87
N ALA A 68 -12.83 -12.27 8.92
CA ALA A 68 -12.69 -11.84 7.54
C ALA A 68 -12.79 -10.31 7.39
N MET A 69 -13.75 -9.64 8.06
CA MET A 69 -13.86 -8.18 8.02
C MET A 69 -12.60 -7.50 8.52
N HIS A 70 -12.04 -7.98 9.63
CA HIS A 70 -10.83 -7.43 10.21
C HIS A 70 -9.62 -7.57 9.27
N ILE A 71 -9.48 -8.68 8.56
CA ILE A 71 -8.41 -8.86 7.56
C ILE A 71 -8.53 -7.84 6.42
N PHE A 72 -9.74 -7.59 5.91
CA PHE A 72 -9.92 -6.61 4.83
C PHE A 72 -9.62 -5.18 5.31
N GLU A 73 -9.94 -4.85 6.56
CA GLU A 73 -9.59 -3.55 7.17
C GLU A 73 -8.08 -3.41 7.37
N MET A 74 -7.41 -4.49 7.82
CA MET A 74 -5.95 -4.52 7.89
C MET A 74 -5.29 -4.33 6.53
N ASN A 75 -5.84 -4.92 5.46
CA ASN A 75 -5.33 -4.74 4.10
C ASN A 75 -5.40 -3.27 3.66
N GLU A 76 -6.51 -2.58 3.90
CA GLU A 76 -6.62 -1.13 3.62
C GLU A 76 -5.57 -0.31 4.37
N LEU A 77 -5.36 -0.61 5.66
CA LEU A 77 -4.31 0.02 6.46
C LEU A 77 -2.91 -0.25 5.90
N ILE A 78 -2.63 -1.47 5.43
CA ILE A 78 -1.35 -1.83 4.81
C ILE A 78 -1.15 -1.04 3.51
N LEU A 79 -2.17 -0.94 2.65
CA LEU A 79 -2.10 -0.18 1.39
C LEU A 79 -1.81 1.30 1.66
N MET A 80 -2.56 1.92 2.59
CA MET A 80 -2.39 3.32 2.95
C MET A 80 -1.03 3.60 3.61
N SER A 81 -0.62 2.77 4.57
CA SER A 81 0.68 2.92 5.24
C SER A 81 1.84 2.74 4.26
N SER A 82 1.73 1.81 3.31
CA SER A 82 2.73 1.60 2.26
C SER A 82 2.95 2.84 1.40
N TYR A 83 1.87 3.54 1.02
CA TYR A 83 1.97 4.81 0.31
C TYR A 83 2.65 5.90 1.17
N VAL A 84 2.25 6.06 2.42
CA VAL A 84 2.85 7.04 3.35
C VAL A 84 4.34 6.77 3.57
N ILE A 85 4.72 5.50 3.75
CA ILE A 85 6.11 5.09 3.92
C ILE A 85 6.93 5.41 2.66
N ALA A 86 6.37 5.23 1.46
CA ALA A 86 7.06 5.62 0.21
C ALA A 86 7.36 7.13 0.19
N LEU A 87 6.39 7.98 0.56
CA LEU A 87 6.58 9.43 0.64
C LEU A 87 7.65 9.82 1.66
N ALA A 88 7.61 9.22 2.85
CA ALA A 88 8.56 9.48 3.92
C ALA A 88 9.97 9.05 3.50
N LEU A 89 10.10 7.86 2.91
CA LEU A 89 11.39 7.33 2.47
C LEU A 89 11.98 8.16 1.32
N TYR A 90 11.15 8.62 0.38
CA TYR A 90 11.60 9.56 -0.66
C TYR A 90 12.21 10.82 -0.01
N ALA A 91 11.54 11.42 0.97
CA ALA A 91 12.04 12.62 1.64
C ALA A 91 13.40 12.37 2.35
N VAL A 92 13.54 11.22 3.01
CA VAL A 92 14.80 10.81 3.65
C VAL A 92 15.92 10.63 2.62
N ILE A 93 15.65 9.93 1.51
CA ILE A 93 16.62 9.71 0.43
C ILE A 93 17.06 11.04 -0.19
N GLN A 94 16.12 11.95 -0.50
CA GLN A 94 16.46 13.25 -1.06
C GLN A 94 17.34 14.07 -0.12
N LYS A 95 17.04 14.06 1.18
CA LYS A 95 17.87 14.75 2.18
C LYS A 95 19.28 14.13 2.27
N TYR A 96 19.38 12.81 2.20
CA TYR A 96 20.67 12.12 2.18
C TYR A 96 21.49 12.49 0.93
N ILE A 97 20.88 12.49 -0.25
CA ILE A 97 21.52 12.92 -1.50
C ILE A 97 21.99 14.37 -1.42
N GLU A 98 21.17 15.27 -0.87
CA GLU A 98 21.54 16.68 -0.69
C GLU A 98 22.78 16.84 0.19
N ILE A 99 22.84 16.12 1.32
CA ILE A 99 24.00 16.11 2.21
C ILE A 99 25.25 15.59 1.47
N MET A 100 25.12 14.45 0.77
CA MET A 100 26.24 13.82 0.06
C MET A 100 26.78 14.66 -1.10
N ILE A 101 25.93 15.42 -1.80
CA ILE A 101 26.36 16.29 -2.90
C ILE A 101 26.99 17.59 -2.36
N LYS A 102 26.50 18.14 -1.24
CA LYS A 102 26.99 19.42 -0.69
C LYS A 102 28.26 19.30 0.16
N LEU A 103 28.59 18.11 0.63
CA LEU A 103 29.90 17.83 1.22
C LEU A 103 30.88 17.54 0.07
N PRO A 104 31.84 18.43 -0.24
CA PRO A 104 32.93 18.05 -1.12
C PRO A 104 33.62 16.84 -0.49
N VAL A 105 33.64 15.72 -1.23
CA VAL A 105 34.57 14.64 -0.96
C VAL A 105 35.95 15.27 -1.09
N VAL A 106 36.64 15.36 0.06
CA VAL A 106 37.98 15.92 0.33
C VAL A 106 38.82 16.21 -0.91
#